data_AF-A0A0G2G8M2-F1
#
_entry.id   AF-A0A0G2G8M2-F1
#
_cell.length_a   1.000
_cell.length_b   1.000
_cell.length_c   1.000
_cell.angle_alpha   90.00
_cell.angle_beta   90.00
_cell.angle_gamma   90.00
#
_symmetry.space_group_name_H-M   'P 1'
#
loop_
_entity.id
_entity.type
_entity.pdbx_description
1 polymer ?
#
loop_
_entity_poly.entity_id
_entity_poly.type
_entity_poly.pdbx_seq_one_letter_code
_entity_poly.pdbx_strand_id
1 'polypeptide(L)'
;MAEMAAIARADGYDLPGDIVDVMIDSTPIELAFRPSMLVDVDKGNPMEAEVILGNPLRIARRLGVKTPILDDTYRMLKLTQARLLDARGIITEPKEIPKTDFI
;
A
#
# COMPACT_ATOMS: atom_id res chain seq x y z
N MET A 1 -10.29 2.70 -2.66
CA MET A 1 -10.37 2.94 -4.12
C MET A 1 -10.55 4.40 -4.47
N ALA A 2 -11.55 5.11 -3.93
CA ALA A 2 -11.79 6.53 -4.22
C ALA A 2 -10.55 7.43 -4.03
N GLU A 3 -9.78 7.26 -2.96
CA GLU A 3 -8.53 8.01 -2.75
C GLU A 3 -7.50 7.75 -3.86
N MET A 4 -7.37 6.50 -4.33
CA MET A 4 -6.45 6.17 -5.42
C MET A 4 -6.89 6.83 -6.73
N ALA A 5 -8.19 6.82 -7.03
CA ALA A 5 -8.73 7.52 -8.19
C ALA A 5 -8.53 9.04 -8.10
N ALA A 6 -8.64 9.63 -6.90
CA ALA A 6 -8.36 11.04 -6.67
C ALA A 6 -6.88 11.39 -6.90
N ILE A 7 -5.95 10.52 -6.46
CA ILE A 7 -4.51 10.67 -6.74
C ILE A 7 -4.26 10.64 -8.25
N ALA A 8 -4.81 9.65 -8.95
CA ALA A 8 -4.64 9.50 -10.40
C ALA A 8 -5.13 10.75 -11.15
N ARG A 9 -6.33 11.24 -10.81
CA ARG A 9 -6.90 12.46 -11.40
C ARG A 9 -6.01 13.69 -11.16
N ALA A 10 -5.50 13.85 -9.94
CA ALA A 10 -4.61 14.96 -9.60
C ALA A 10 -3.27 14.89 -10.35
N ASP A 11 -2.76 13.68 -10.62
CA ASP A 11 -1.51 13.44 -11.37
C ASP A 11 -1.71 13.48 -12.90
N GLY A 12 -2.92 13.82 -13.37
CA GLY A 12 -3.23 14.02 -14.79
C GLY A 12 -3.79 12.80 -15.52
N TYR A 13 -4.09 11.71 -14.80
CA TYR A 13 -4.71 10.51 -15.36
C TYR A 13 -6.23 10.54 -15.15
N ASP A 14 -6.98 10.76 -16.22
CA ASP A 14 -8.44 10.75 -16.16
C ASP A 14 -8.99 9.33 -16.29
N LEU A 15 -9.38 8.76 -15.16
CA LEU A 15 -10.05 7.46 -15.09
C LEU A 15 -11.56 7.65 -15.29
N PRO A 16 -12.25 6.64 -15.88
CA PRO A 16 -13.71 6.64 -15.98
C PRO A 16 -14.40 6.92 -14.64
N GLY A 17 -15.53 7.64 -14.66
CA GLY A 17 -16.25 8.05 -13.44
C GLY A 17 -16.79 6.87 -12.63
N ASP A 18 -16.98 5.73 -13.26
CA ASP A 18 -17.45 4.46 -12.71
C ASP A 18 -16.30 3.52 -12.29
N ILE A 19 -15.03 3.95 -12.38
CA ILE A 19 -13.87 3.07 -12.10
C ILE A 19 -13.91 2.43 -10.70
N VAL A 20 -14.46 3.14 -9.71
CA VAL A 20 -14.57 2.60 -8.35
C VAL A 20 -15.56 1.43 -8.33
N ASP A 21 -16.72 1.60 -8.97
CA ASP A 21 -17.76 0.57 -9.04
C ASP A 21 -17.25 -0.62 -9.86
N VAL A 22 -16.64 -0.37 -11.02
CA VAL A 22 -16.02 -1.41 -11.86
C VAL A 22 -15.01 -2.24 -11.08
N MET A 23 -14.15 -1.60 -10.28
CA MET A 23 -13.15 -2.31 -9.49
C MET A 23 -13.77 -3.12 -8.34
N ILE A 24 -14.83 -2.62 -7.69
CA ILE A 24 -15.56 -3.38 -6.68
C ILE A 24 -16.23 -4.61 -7.30
N ASP A 25 -16.94 -4.42 -8.42
CA ASP A 25 -17.70 -5.48 -9.10
C ASP A 25 -16.78 -6.52 -9.74
N SER A 26 -15.53 -6.17 -10.05
CA SER A 26 -14.53 -7.11 -10.58
C SER A 26 -14.10 -8.19 -9.58
N THR A 27 -14.34 -7.98 -8.28
CA THR A 27 -13.93 -8.91 -7.20
C THR A 27 -15.15 -9.29 -6.36
N PRO A 28 -16.03 -10.17 -6.87
CA PRO A 28 -17.24 -10.58 -6.17
C PRO A 28 -16.89 -11.33 -4.87
N ILE A 29 -17.77 -11.26 -3.86
CA ILE A 29 -17.53 -11.81 -2.52
C ILE A 29 -17.29 -13.32 -2.55
N GLU A 30 -17.90 -14.02 -3.51
CA GLU A 30 -17.78 -15.46 -3.70
C GLU A 30 -16.41 -15.86 -4.26
N LEU A 31 -15.64 -14.90 -4.80
CA LEU A 31 -14.31 -15.16 -5.31
C LEU A 31 -13.33 -15.29 -4.14
N ALA A 32 -12.95 -16.54 -3.84
CA ALA A 32 -11.87 -16.85 -2.92
C ALA A 32 -10.51 -16.48 -3.54
N PHE A 33 -10.19 -15.19 -3.59
CA PHE A 33 -8.94 -14.68 -4.14
C PHE A 33 -7.90 -14.44 -3.06
N ARG A 34 -6.67 -14.90 -3.31
CA ARG A 34 -5.51 -14.62 -2.46
C ARG A 34 -4.56 -13.68 -3.22
N PRO A 35 -4.45 -12.39 -2.85
CA PRO A 35 -3.61 -11.43 -3.56
C PRO A 35 -2.12 -11.76 -3.37
N SER A 36 -1.28 -11.37 -4.35
CA SER A 36 0.16 -11.67 -4.36
C SER A 36 0.88 -11.23 -3.08
N MET A 37 0.62 -10.01 -2.58
CA MET A 37 1.21 -9.53 -1.33
C MET A 37 0.85 -10.40 -0.12
N LEU A 38 -0.36 -11.01 -0.08
CA LEU A 38 -0.70 -11.96 0.99
C LEU A 38 0.09 -13.26 0.83
N VAL A 39 0.28 -13.74 -0.40
CA VAL A 39 1.16 -14.88 -0.69
C VAL A 39 2.60 -14.61 -0.25
N ASP A 40 3.10 -13.37 -0.39
CA ASP A 40 4.40 -12.98 0.12
C ASP A 40 4.47 -13.03 1.64
N VAL A 41 3.44 -12.53 2.33
CA VAL A 41 3.33 -12.65 3.79
C VAL A 41 3.37 -14.13 4.22
N ASP A 42 2.60 -15.00 3.57
CA ASP A 42 2.56 -16.43 3.90
C ASP A 42 3.92 -17.12 3.73
N LYS A 43 4.70 -16.67 2.72
CA LYS A 43 6.03 -17.21 2.42
C LYS A 43 7.15 -16.54 3.20
N GLY A 44 6.86 -15.50 3.98
CA GLY A 44 7.88 -14.71 4.65
C GLY A 44 8.75 -13.90 3.69
N ASN A 45 8.21 -13.46 2.56
CA ASN A 45 8.88 -12.61 1.57
C ASN A 45 8.62 -11.12 1.86
N PRO A 46 9.53 -10.21 1.46
CA PRO A 46 9.22 -8.79 1.39
C PRO A 46 8.03 -8.53 0.45
N MET A 47 7.13 -7.62 0.82
CA MET A 47 5.98 -7.23 0.01
C MET A 47 6.29 -6.03 -0.89
N GLU A 48 5.47 -5.84 -1.91
CA GLU A 48 5.48 -4.69 -2.84
C GLU A 48 4.83 -3.40 -2.25
N ALA A 49 4.92 -3.19 -0.93
CA ALA A 49 4.23 -2.09 -0.24
C ALA A 49 4.66 -0.70 -0.71
N GLU A 50 5.96 -0.50 -0.97
CA GLU A 50 6.52 0.78 -1.43
C GLU A 50 6.05 1.15 -2.84
N VAL A 51 5.97 0.17 -3.74
CA VAL A 51 5.62 0.45 -5.15
C VAL A 51 4.11 0.54 -5.34
N ILE A 52 3.31 -0.25 -4.62
CA ILE A 52 1.85 -0.26 -4.74
C ILE A 52 1.19 0.87 -3.93
N LEU A 53 1.64 1.14 -2.69
CA LEU A 53 1.05 2.20 -1.84
C LEU A 53 2.01 3.38 -1.58
N GLY A 54 3.30 3.12 -1.34
CA GLY A 54 4.26 4.19 -1.02
C GLY A 54 4.40 5.24 -2.13
N ASN A 55 4.55 4.81 -3.38
CA ASN A 55 4.64 5.68 -4.55
C ASN A 55 3.42 6.58 -4.75
N PRO A 56 2.18 6.06 -4.85
CA PRO A 56 1.02 6.92 -5.00
C PRO A 56 0.82 7.85 -3.81
N LEU A 57 1.17 7.44 -2.58
CA LEU A 57 1.12 8.34 -1.42
C LEU A 57 2.14 9.49 -1.52
N ARG A 58 3.36 9.24 -2.01
CA ARG A 58 4.35 10.30 -2.29
C ARG A 58 3.82 11.30 -3.31
N ILE A 59 3.15 10.82 -4.36
CA ILE A 59 2.48 11.66 -5.37
C ILE A 59 1.35 12.46 -4.73
N ALA A 60 0.49 11.82 -3.93
CA ALA A 60 -0.60 12.47 -3.21
C ALA A 60 -0.12 13.64 -2.36
N ARG A 61 1.00 13.47 -1.63
CA ARG A 61 1.62 14.54 -0.83
C ARG A 61 2.13 15.69 -1.67
N ARG A 62 2.82 15.39 -2.78
CA ARG A 62 3.31 16.41 -3.71
C ARG A 62 2.17 17.27 -4.29
N LEU A 63 1.02 16.65 -4.54
CA LEU A 63 -0.14 17.28 -5.18
C LEU A 63 -1.21 17.76 -4.19
N GLY A 64 -1.00 17.61 -2.88
CA GLY A 64 -1.93 18.06 -1.85
C GLY A 64 -3.23 17.24 -1.75
N VAL A 65 -3.24 15.99 -2.25
CA VAL A 65 -4.40 15.09 -2.15
C VAL A 65 -4.43 14.43 -0.77
N LYS A 66 -5.59 14.48 -0.10
CA LYS A 66 -5.82 13.81 1.18
C LYS A 66 -6.10 12.33 0.97
N THR A 67 -5.44 11.48 1.75
CA THR A 67 -5.47 10.02 1.61
C THR A 67 -5.56 9.28 2.96
N PRO A 68 -6.43 9.70 3.90
CA PRO A 68 -6.43 9.15 5.26
C PRO A 68 -6.55 7.61 5.32
N ILE A 69 -7.36 7.00 4.45
CA ILE A 69 -7.56 5.55 4.46
C ILE A 69 -6.32 4.83 3.92
N LEU A 70 -5.74 5.31 2.81
CA LEU A 70 -4.52 4.74 2.27
C LEU A 70 -3.32 4.98 3.19
N ASP A 71 -3.28 6.09 3.93
CA ASP A 71 -2.23 6.39 4.91
C ASP A 71 -2.21 5.37 6.05
N ASP A 72 -3.36 5.09 6.63
CA ASP A 72 -3.49 4.11 7.71
C ASP A 72 -3.20 2.69 7.20
N THR A 73 -3.69 2.35 6.01
CA THR A 73 -3.37 1.08 5.35
C THR A 73 -1.86 0.92 5.13
N TYR A 74 -1.20 1.96 4.62
CA TYR A 74 0.24 1.93 4.37
C TYR A 74 1.04 1.78 5.67
N ARG A 75 0.67 2.49 6.74
CA ARG A 75 1.30 2.34 8.06
C ARG A 75 1.21 0.90 8.57
N MET A 76 0.05 0.25 8.45
CA MET A 76 -0.10 -1.16 8.84
C MET A 76 0.78 -2.08 7.98
N LEU A 77 0.84 -1.85 6.67
CA LEU A 77 1.72 -2.63 5.78
C LEU A 77 3.20 -2.45 6.13
N LYS A 78 3.64 -1.24 6.51
CA LYS A 78 5.02 -0.99 6.94
C LYS A 78 5.35 -1.80 8.19
N LEU A 79 4.45 -1.89 9.17
CA LEU A 79 4.64 -2.74 10.36
C LEU A 79 4.79 -4.22 9.99
N THR A 80 3.94 -4.72 9.08
CA THR A 80 4.05 -6.10 8.57
C THR A 80 5.36 -6.31 7.81
N GLN A 81 5.76 -5.37 6.96
CA GLN A 81 7.01 -5.39 6.20
C GLN A 81 8.23 -5.43 7.13
N ALA A 82 8.27 -4.61 8.18
CA ALA A 82 9.35 -4.62 9.17
C ALA A 82 9.54 -6.02 9.76
N ARG A 83 8.44 -6.64 10.20
CA ARG A 83 8.47 -7.99 10.78
C ARG A 83 8.99 -9.03 9.79
N LEU A 84 8.61 -8.94 8.52
CA LEU A 84 9.09 -9.83 7.47
C LEU A 84 10.57 -9.63 7.17
N LEU A 85 11.04 -8.38 7.09
CA LEU A 85 12.44 -8.06 6.83
C LEU A 85 13.35 -8.46 8.00
N ASP A 86 12.91 -8.26 9.24
CA ASP A 86 13.64 -8.66 10.45
C ASP A 86 13.75 -10.19 10.57
N ALA A 87 12.65 -10.91 10.32
CA ALA A 87 12.66 -12.39 10.32
C ALA A 87 13.61 -13.00 9.28
N ARG A 88 13.95 -12.25 8.23
CA ARG A 88 14.94 -12.62 7.20
C ARG A 88 16.35 -12.11 7.46
N GLY A 89 16.56 -11.34 8.53
CA GLY A 89 17.84 -10.68 8.83
C GLY A 89 18.23 -9.60 7.82
N ILE A 90 17.28 -9.04 7.06
CA ILE A 90 17.53 -7.95 6.11
C ILE A 90 17.64 -6.63 6.85
N ILE A 91 16.76 -6.43 7.83
CA ILE A 91 16.88 -5.35 8.82
C ILE A 91 17.13 -5.99 10.19
N THR A 92 17.52 -5.14 11.14
CA THR A 92 17.60 -5.52 12.55
C THR A 92 16.73 -4.58 13.33
N GLU A 93 16.08 -5.08 14.38
CA GLU A 93 15.35 -4.25 15.32
C GLU A 93 16.24 -3.09 15.82
N PRO A 94 15.81 -1.84 15.61
CA PRO A 94 16.60 -0.69 15.99
C PRO A 94 16.65 -0.58 17.52
N LYS A 95 17.85 -0.39 18.08
CA LYS A 95 18.07 -0.24 19.53
C LYS A 95 17.48 1.06 20.10
N GLU A 96 17.24 2.04 19.25
CA GLU A 96 16.66 3.34 19.59
C GLU A 96 15.47 3.61 18.65
N ILE A 97 14.53 4.45 19.09
CA ILE A 97 13.38 4.83 18.26
C ILE A 97 13.88 5.51 16.97
N PRO A 98 13.58 4.96 15.78
CA PRO A 98 14.00 5.56 14.52
C PRO A 98 13.45 6.97 14.35
N LYS A 99 14.31 7.92 13.97
CA LYS A 99 13.93 9.30 13.66
C LYS A 99 13.48 9.49 12.21
N THR A 100 13.69 8.48 11.39
CA THR A 100 13.33 8.44 9.96
C THR A 100 12.70 7.09 9.64
N ASP A 101 12.00 7.01 8.51
CA ASP A 101 11.51 5.72 8.01
C ASP A 101 12.71 4.78 7.77
N PHE A 102 12.65 3.57 8.31
CA PHE A 102 13.74 2.58 8.32
C PHE A 102 13.34 1.29 7.58
N ILE A 103 12.11 1.25 7.07
CA ILE A 103 11.51 0.11 6.36
C ILE A 103 11.36 0.49 4.90
#